data_AF-A0A961MI78-F1
#
_entry.id   AF-A0A961MI78-F1
#
_cell.length_a   1.000
_cell.length_b   1.000
_cell.length_c   1.000
_cell.angle_alpha   90.00
_cell.angle_beta   90.00
_cell.angle_gamma   90.00
#
_symmetry.space_group_name_H-M   'P 1'
#
loop_
_entity.id
_entity.type
_entity.pdbx_description
1 polymer ?
#
loop_
_entity_poly.entity_id
_entity_poly.type
_entity_poly.pdbx_seq_one_letter_code
_entity_poly.pdbx_strand_id
1 'polypeptide(L)' 'MIEAILFGIGLVFVIEGLALALAPSRIEQVLFFFASLSRDRRRALGLIAVALGTVALWLSRVVIG' A
#
# COMPACT_ATOMS: atom_id res chain seq x y z
N MET A 1 21.81 -0.13 3.78
CA MET A 1 20.81 -1.14 3.32
C MET A 1 19.78 -1.45 4.40
N ILE A 2 20.18 -1.79 5.63
CA ILE A 2 19.26 -2.10 6.73
C ILE A 2 18.38 -0.89 7.12
N GLU A 3 18.93 0.32 7.13
CA GLU A 3 18.19 1.56 7.42
C GLU A 3 16.98 1.77 6.51
N ALA A 4 17.14 1.61 5.19
CA ALA A 4 16.04 1.77 4.23
C ALA A 4 14.93 0.73 4.45
N ILE A 5 15.27 -0.49 4.87
CA ILE A 5 14.31 -1.54 5.20
C ILE A 5 13.53 -1.14 6.46
N LEU A 6 14.22 -0.72 7.52
CA LEU A 6 13.60 -0.27 8.77
C LEU A 6 12.69 0.94 8.53
N PHE A 7 13.14 1.90 7.72
CA PHE A 7 12.34 3.06 7.35
C PHE A 7 11.07 2.66 6.57
N GLY A 8 11.20 1.78 5.57
CA GLY A 8 10.05 1.28 4.81
C GLY A 8 9.03 0.56 5.70
N ILE A 9 9.49 -0.32 6.60
CA ILE A 9 8.62 -1.02 7.55
C ILE A 9 7.97 -0.03 8.52
N GLY A 10 8.73 0.90 9.09
CA GLY A 10 8.23 1.92 10.00
C GLY A 10 7.15 2.79 9.36
N LEU A 11 7.36 3.19 8.10
CA LEU A 11 6.38 3.97 7.35
C LEU A 11 5.07 3.20 7.13
N VAL A 12 5.16 1.90 6.78
CA VAL A 12 3.97 1.04 6.66
C VAL A 12 3.21 0.97 7.99
N PHE A 13 3.90 0.78 9.12
CA PHE A 13 3.26 0.75 10.44
C PHE A 13 2.59 2.07 10.81
N VAL A 14 3.23 3.21 10.51
CA VAL A 14 2.63 4.53 10.75
C VAL A 14 1.38 4.71 9.90
N ILE A 15 1.44 4.44 8.59
CA ILE A 15 0.31 4.66 7.69
C ILE A 15 -0.87 3.73 8.03
N GLU A 16 -0.61 2.42 8.18
CA GLU A 16 -1.65 1.44 8.52
C GLU A 16 -2.20 1.67 9.93
N GLY A 17 -1.33 2.00 10.89
CA GLY A 17 -1.74 2.33 12.26
C GLY A 17 -2.62 3.58 12.33
N LEU A 18 -2.31 4.63 11.56
CA LEU A 18 -3.16 5.81 11.44
C LEU A 18 -4.51 5.47 10.78
N ALA A 19 -4.51 4.63 9.75
CA ALA A 19 -5.74 4.21 9.09
C ALA A 19 -6.67 3.47 10.07
N LEU A 20 -6.12 2.59 10.91
CA LEU A 20 -6.84 1.89 11.97
C LEU A 20 -7.29 2.82 13.11
N ALA A 21 -6.42 3.73 13.57
CA ALA A 21 -6.69 4.60 14.71
C ALA A 21 -7.69 5.72 14.39
N LEU A 22 -7.60 6.31 13.19
CA LEU A 22 -8.38 7.48 12.80
C LEU A 22 -9.64 7.15 12.00
N ALA A 23 -9.64 6.03 11.25
CA ALA A 23 -10.73 5.69 10.35
C ALA A 23 -11.07 4.19 10.31
N PRO A 24 -11.32 3.54 11.47
CA PRO A 24 -11.56 2.10 11.53
C PRO A 24 -12.76 1.65 10.66
N SER A 25 -13.85 2.43 10.63
CA SER A 25 -15.03 2.12 9.81
C SER A 25 -14.77 2.22 8.30
N ARG A 26 -13.77 2.99 7.87
CA ARG A 26 -13.37 3.05 6.46
C ARG A 26 -12.63 1.80 6.04
N ILE A 27 -11.81 1.24 6.93
CA ILE A 27 -11.11 -0.03 6.70
C ILE A 27 -12.13 -1.15 6.47
N GLU A 28 -13.19 -1.22 7.27
CA GLU A 28 -14.27 -2.19 7.08
C GLU A 28 -14.99 -2.05 5.73
N GLN A 29 -15.31 -0.81 5.33
CA GLN A 29 -15.94 -0.54 4.02
C GLN A 29 -15.06 -0.97 2.86
N VAL A 30 -13.75 -0.68 2.95
CA VAL A 30 -12.77 -1.07 1.94
C VAL A 30 -12.63 -2.60 1.89
N LEU A 31 -12.56 -3.28 3.04
CA LEU A 31 -12.54 -4.74 3.12
C LEU A 31 -13.79 -5.37 2.51
N PHE A 32 -14.97 -4.82 2.78
CA PHE A 32 -16.22 -5.29 2.17
C PHE A 32 -16.20 -5.13 0.65
N PHE A 33 -15.71 -3.98 0.17
CA PHE A 33 -15.50 -3.77 -1.26
C PHE A 33 -14.55 -4.83 -1.85
N PHE A 34 -13.38 -5.06 -1.26
CA PHE A 34 -12.46 -6.11 -1.71
C PHE A 34 -13.11 -7.51 -1.68
N ALA A 35 -13.91 -7.81 -0.66
CA ALA A 35 -14.64 -9.07 -0.52
C ALA A 35 -15.73 -9.25 -1.59
N SER A 36 -16.27 -8.16 -2.14
CA SER A 36 -17.25 -8.21 -3.24
C SER A 36 -16.62 -8.50 -4.61
N LEU A 37 -15.31 -8.29 -4.77
CA LEU A 37 -14.61 -8.52 -6.03
C LEU A 37 -14.36 -10.01 -6.30
N SER A 38 -14.39 -10.43 -7.57
CA SER A 38 -13.93 -11.77 -7.97
C SER A 38 -12.43 -11.95 -7.70
N ARG A 39 -11.97 -13.20 -7.59
CA ARG A 39 -10.56 -13.53 -7.31
C ARG A 39 -9.61 -12.89 -8.32
N ASP A 40 -9.94 -12.94 -9.61
CA ASP A 40 -9.10 -12.35 -10.66
C ASP A 40 -9.03 -10.84 -10.57
N ARG A 41 -10.14 -10.17 -10.22
CA ARG A 41 -10.16 -8.72 -10.06
C ARG A 41 -9.37 -8.26 -8.83
N ARG A 42 -9.40 -9.01 -7.73
CA ARG A 42 -8.52 -8.75 -6.57
C ARG A 42 -7.05 -8.89 -6.94
N ARG A 43 -6.68 -9.92 -7.71
CA ARG A 43 -5.31 -10.11 -8.20
C ARG A 43 -4.88 -8.97 -9.12
N ALA A 44 -5.73 -8.58 -10.07
CA ALA A 44 -5.44 -7.47 -10.97
C ALA A 44 -5.21 -6.16 -10.21
N LEU A 45 -6.05 -5.85 -9.21
CA LEU A 45 -5.88 -4.68 -8.37
C LEU A 45 -4.56 -4.70 -7.58
N GLY A 46 -4.19 -5.86 -7.03
CA GLY A 46 -2.89 -6.04 -6.38
C GLY A 46 -1.71 -5.85 -7.33
N LEU A 47 -1.78 -6.39 -8.56
CA LEU A 47 -0.75 -6.21 -9.58
C LEU A 47 -0.62 -4.74 -10.01
N ILE A 48 -1.74 -4.02 -10.14
CA ILE A 48 -1.73 -2.58 -10.42
C ILE A 48 -1.06 -1.81 -9.27
N ALA A 49 -1.38 -2.13 -8.02
CA ALA A 49 -0.75 -1.49 -6.86
C ALA A 49 0.76 -1.73 -6.83
N VAL A 50 1.22 -2.96 -7.11
CA VAL A 50 2.65 -3.27 -7.24
C VAL A 50 3.29 -2.47 -8.37
N ALA A 51 2.69 -2.46 -9.56
CA ALA A 51 3.23 -1.74 -10.71
C ALA A 51 3.37 -0.23 -10.44
N LEU A 52 2.34 0.39 -9.87
CA LEU A 52 2.37 1.81 -9.50
C LEU A 52 3.40 2.09 -8.41
N GLY A 53 3.49 1.25 -7.38
CA GLY A 53 4.49 1.38 -6.32
C GLY A 53 5.92 1.28 -6.87
N THR A 54 6.18 0.31 -7.76
CA THR A 54 7.49 0.17 -8.43
C THR A 54 7.82 1.39 -9.27
N VAL A 55 6.86 1.91 -10.05
CA VAL A 55 7.06 3.12 -10.87
C VAL A 55 7.35 4.33 -9.98
N ALA A 56 6.64 4.50 -8.87
CA ALA A 56 6.88 5.60 -7.94
C ALA A 56 8.28 5.52 -7.29
N LEU A 57 8.72 4.33 -6.89
CA LEU A 57 10.07 4.10 -6.36
C LEU A 57 11.15 4.32 -7.42
N TRP A 58 10.89 3.94 -8.67
CA TRP A 58 11.81 4.20 -9.77
C TRP A 58 11.92 5.70 -10.06
N LEU A 59 10.79 6.41 -10.14
CA LEU A 59 10.77 7.85 -10.33
C LEU A 59 11.46 8.60 -9.20
N SER A 60 11.26 8.20 -7.94
CA SER A 60 11.95 8.85 -6.82
C SER A 60 13.46 8.70 -6.92
N ARG A 61 13.94 7.54 -7.39
CA ARG A 61 15.37 7.32 -7.68
C ARG A 61 15.89 8.16 -8.85
N VAL A 62 15.08 8.38 -9.89
CA VAL A 62 15.48 9.16 -11.06
C VAL A 62 15.47 10.68 -10.78
N VAL A 63 14.51 11.15 -9.97
CA VAL A 63 14.33 12.58 -9.70
C VAL A 63 15.23 13.08 -8.57
N ILE A 64 15.43 12.25 -7.54
CA ILE A 64 16.15 12.64 -6.31
C ILE A 64 17.58 12.07 -6.29
N GLY A 65 17.82 10.98 -7.02
CA GLY A 65 19.11 10.28 -7.07
C GLY A 65 20.07 10.81 -8.13
#